data_AF-A0A8K0XCG6-F1
#
_entry.id   AF-A0A8K0XCG6-F1
#
_cell.length_a   1.000
_cell.length_b   1.000
_cell.length_c   1.000
_cell.angle_alpha   90.00
_cell.angle_beta   90.00
_cell.angle_gamma   90.00
#
_symmetry.space_group_name_H-M   'P 1'
#
loop_
_entity.id
_entity.type
_entity.pdbx_description
1 polymer ?
#
loop_
_entity_poly.entity_id
_entity_poly.type
_entity_poly.pdbx_seq_one_letter_code
_entity_poly.pdbx_strand_id
1 'polypeptide(L)'
;LHVYECFWDKTHSPCGMWIEGDQSSVADHLSHFHAFRGGETTTRCLWRDCPKPHMKGTSIARHVVTHVGFRVKCNTCKHEFARMD
;
A
#
# COMPACT_ATOMS: atom_id res chain seq x y z
N LEU A 1 -15.12 -2.32 8.64
CA LEU A 1 -13.87 -2.81 8.05
C LEU A 1 -13.85 -2.36 6.61
N HIS A 2 -12.91 -1.49 6.22
CA HIS A 2 -12.79 -1.01 4.85
C HIS A 2 -11.72 -1.84 4.15
N VAL A 3 -12.16 -2.77 3.29
CA VAL A 3 -11.29 -3.62 2.46
C VAL A 3 -11.24 -3.08 1.04
N TYR A 4 -10.11 -3.28 0.38
CA TYR A 4 -9.83 -2.74 -0.95
C TYR A 4 -9.17 -3.80 -1.83
N GLU A 5 -9.44 -3.73 -3.12
CA GLU A 5 -8.85 -4.64 -4.11
C GLU A 5 -7.38 -4.31 -4.35
N CYS A 6 -6.51 -5.31 -4.21
CA CYS A 6 -5.09 -5.19 -4.44
C CYS A 6 -4.79 -5.24 -5.94
N PHE A 7 -4.24 -4.15 -6.48
CA PHE A 7 -3.79 -4.07 -7.88
C PHE A 7 -2.28 -4.17 -8.03
N TRP A 8 -1.62 -4.86 -7.10
CA TRP A 8 -0.19 -5.16 -7.22
C TRP A 8 0.04 -6.14 -8.39
N ASP A 9 0.88 -5.74 -9.35
CA ASP A 9 1.12 -6.44 -10.60
C ASP A 9 2.63 -6.67 -10.83
N LYS A 10 3.06 -7.92 -10.67
CA LYS A 10 4.47 -8.28 -10.91
C LYS A 10 4.75 -8.72 -12.34
N THR A 11 3.77 -9.34 -12.99
CA THR A 11 3.95 -10.10 -14.24
C THR A 11 2.74 -9.94 -15.16
N HIS A 12 2.14 -8.74 -15.24
CA HIS A 12 0.89 -8.47 -15.97
C HIS A 12 -0.31 -9.30 -15.47
N SER A 13 -0.20 -9.83 -14.25
CA SER A 13 -1.30 -10.47 -13.54
C SER A 13 -1.55 -9.70 -12.25
N PRO A 14 -2.64 -8.92 -12.15
CA PRO A 14 -2.98 -8.20 -10.94
C PRO A 14 -3.34 -9.19 -9.83
N CYS A 15 -3.03 -8.84 -8.60
CA CYS A 15 -3.32 -9.66 -7.43
C CYS A 15 -4.82 -9.98 -7.27
N GLY A 16 -5.69 -8.97 -7.31
CA GLY A 16 -7.15 -9.13 -7.22
C GLY A 16 -7.67 -9.57 -5.85
N MET A 17 -6.81 -9.73 -4.84
CA MET A 17 -7.24 -10.07 -3.48
C MET A 17 -7.66 -8.83 -2.69
N TRP A 18 -8.54 -9.04 -1.73
CA TRP A 18 -9.06 -7.99 -0.86
C TRP A 18 -8.16 -7.85 0.37
N ILE A 19 -7.67 -6.64 0.62
CA ILE A 19 -6.79 -6.32 1.74
C ILE A 19 -7.37 -5.19 2.56
N GLU A 20 -7.10 -5.20 3.86
CA GLU A 20 -7.42 -4.07 4.73
C GLU A 20 -6.53 -2.87 4.38
N GLY A 21 -7.10 -1.67 4.48
CA GLY A 21 -6.41 -0.44 4.08
C GLY A 21 -5.28 0.01 5.00
N ASP A 22 -5.04 -0.65 6.14
CA ASP A 22 -4.02 -0.24 7.10
C ASP A 22 -2.60 -0.66 6.68
N GLN A 23 -1.59 0.05 7.19
CA GLN A 23 -0.20 -0.18 6.81
C GLN A 23 0.31 -1.59 7.17
N SER A 24 -0.15 -2.15 8.29
CA SER A 24 0.32 -3.44 8.79
C SER A 24 -0.21 -4.57 7.91
N SER A 25 -1.51 -4.56 7.61
CA SER A 25 -2.16 -5.52 6.72
C SER A 25 -1.59 -5.44 5.30
N VAL A 26 -1.34 -4.24 4.79
CA VAL A 26 -0.66 -4.06 3.50
C VAL A 26 0.75 -4.65 3.54
N ALA A 27 1.53 -4.38 4.58
CA ALA A 27 2.90 -4.89 4.69
C ALA A 27 2.93 -6.43 4.78
N ASP A 28 2.05 -7.01 5.59
CA ASP A 28 1.87 -8.45 5.73
C ASP A 28 1.48 -9.08 4.39
N HIS A 29 0.49 -8.51 3.72
CA HIS A 29 0.02 -8.99 2.42
C HIS A 29 1.13 -8.97 1.36
N LEU A 30 1.87 -7.86 1.27
CA LEU A 30 3.00 -7.74 0.35
C LEU A 30 4.09 -8.78 0.65
N SER A 31 4.35 -9.07 1.93
CA SER A 31 5.32 -10.09 2.34
C SER A 31 4.84 -11.51 2.01
N HIS A 32 3.60 -11.85 2.32
CA HIS A 32 3.07 -13.22 2.19
C HIS A 32 2.66 -13.58 0.76
N PHE A 33 1.97 -12.70 0.06
CA PHE A 33 1.44 -12.97 -1.28
C PHE A 33 2.34 -12.48 -2.39
N HIS A 34 3.16 -11.47 -2.10
CA HIS A 34 4.07 -10.88 -3.07
C HIS A 34 5.53 -11.05 -2.69
N ALA A 35 5.89 -11.86 -1.68
CA ALA A 35 7.28 -12.09 -1.27
C ALA A 35 8.12 -10.79 -1.21
N PHE A 36 7.45 -9.65 -0.98
CA PHE A 36 8.06 -8.35 -1.02
C PHE A 36 8.48 -8.03 0.40
N ARG A 37 9.77 -8.16 0.66
CA ARG A 37 10.38 -7.70 1.91
C ARG A 37 10.91 -6.30 1.69
N GLY A 38 10.41 -5.37 2.49
CA GLY A 38 10.97 -4.02 2.55
C GLY A 38 12.46 -4.08 2.86
N GLY A 39 13.20 -3.11 2.33
CA GLY A 39 14.64 -2.96 2.54
C GLY A 39 15.07 -1.52 2.36
N GLU A 40 16.32 -1.22 2.70
CA GLU A 40 16.91 0.11 2.52
C GLU A 40 17.23 0.42 1.06
N THR A 41 17.19 -0.60 0.20
CA THR A 41 17.39 -0.44 -1.23
C THR A 41 16.24 0.33 -1.88
N THR A 42 16.60 1.06 -2.93
CA THR A 42 15.61 1.74 -3.77
C THR A 42 14.90 0.67 -4.61
N THR A 43 13.57 0.71 -4.58
CA THR A 43 12.69 -0.19 -5.33
C THR A 43 11.57 0.60 -5.98
N ARG A 44 10.86 -0.02 -6.91
CA ARG A 44 9.73 0.57 -7.61
C ARG A 44 8.41 0.04 -7.05
N CYS A 45 7.37 0.87 -7.06
CA CYS A 45 6.03 0.38 -6.79
C CYS A 45 5.54 -0.43 -7.99
N LEU A 46 4.96 -1.60 -7.74
CA LEU A 46 4.39 -2.48 -8.77
C LEU A 46 2.86 -2.39 -8.82
N TRP A 47 2.29 -1.37 -8.18
CA TRP A 47 0.86 -1.12 -8.29
C TRP A 47 0.52 -0.67 -9.71
N ARG A 48 -0.61 -1.17 -10.24
CA ARG A 48 -1.11 -0.78 -11.56
C ARG A 48 -1.15 0.76 -11.68
N ASP A 49 -0.58 1.28 -12.75
CA ASP A 49 -0.54 2.72 -13.07
C ASP A 49 0.23 3.61 -12.06
N CYS A 50 1.13 3.04 -11.24
CA CYS A 50 1.89 3.85 -10.30
C CYS A 50 3.06 4.59 -10.98
N PRO A 51 3.11 5.94 -10.96
CA PRO A 51 4.15 6.72 -11.61
C PRO A 51 5.44 6.87 -10.78
N LYS A 52 5.60 6.12 -9.68
CA LYS A 52 6.76 6.22 -8.76
C LYS A 52 7.81 5.15 -9.05
N PRO A 53 8.85 5.46 -9.86
CA PRO A 53 9.87 4.48 -10.26
C PRO A 53 10.87 4.16 -9.15
N HIS A 54 11.08 5.08 -8.19
CA HIS A 54 12.11 4.95 -7.17
C HIS A 54 11.59 5.39 -5.80
N MET A 55 11.67 4.49 -4.83
CA MET A 55 11.38 4.76 -3.43
C MET A 55 12.08 3.76 -2.52
N LYS A 56 12.25 4.10 -1.24
CA LYS A 56 12.80 3.16 -0.25
C LYS A 56 11.84 1.98 -0.07
N GLY A 57 12.36 0.74 -0.08
CA GLY A 57 11.55 -0.45 0.15
C GLY A 57 10.79 -0.42 1.48
N THR A 58 11.39 0.16 2.53
CA THR A 58 10.73 0.40 3.83
C THR A 58 9.50 1.32 3.74
N SER A 59 9.37 2.12 2.69
CA SER A 59 8.24 3.04 2.47
C SER A 59 7.15 2.48 1.55
N ILE A 60 7.35 1.32 0.91
CA ILE A 60 6.40 0.74 -0.05
C ILE A 60 5.06 0.44 0.60
N ALA A 61 5.03 -0.22 1.76
CA ALA A 61 3.76 -0.57 2.41
C ALA A 61 2.92 0.70 2.69
N ARG A 62 3.54 1.72 3.28
CA ARG A 62 2.92 3.02 3.54
C ARG A 62 2.49 3.77 2.26
N HIS A 63 3.18 3.54 1.15
CA HIS A 63 2.79 4.12 -0.13
C HIS A 63 1.59 3.36 -0.73
N VAL A 64 1.56 2.03 -0.63
CA VAL A 64 0.44 1.22 -1.12
C VAL A 64 -0.87 1.56 -0.40
N VAL A 65 -0.80 1.91 0.89
CA VAL A 65 -1.94 2.48 1.65
C VAL A 65 -2.61 3.66 0.92
N THR A 66 -1.85 4.46 0.16
CA THR A 66 -2.40 5.60 -0.61
C THR A 66 -3.17 5.15 -1.86
N HIS A 67 -2.85 3.98 -2.42
CA HIS A 67 -3.56 3.41 -3.57
C HIS A 67 -4.87 2.75 -3.18
N VAL A 68 -4.86 2.02 -2.07
CA VAL A 68 -6.09 1.44 -1.48
C VAL A 68 -7.01 2.51 -0.90
N GLY A 69 -6.60 3.79 -0.89
CA GLY A 69 -7.49 4.89 -0.48
C GLY A 69 -7.83 4.89 1.01
N PHE A 70 -6.99 4.29 1.84
CA PHE A 70 -7.15 4.43 3.29
C PHE A 70 -6.93 5.88 3.70
N ARG A 71 -7.99 6.46 4.26
CA ARG A 71 -8.01 7.83 4.78
C ARG A 71 -8.32 7.76 6.26
N VAL A 72 -7.41 8.22 7.10
CA VAL A 72 -7.62 8.39 8.54
C VAL A 72 -8.57 9.57 8.72
N LYS A 73 -9.83 9.31 9.04
CA LYS A 73 -10.75 10.39 9.48
C LYS A 73 -10.42 10.77 10.92
N CYS A 74 -10.03 12.01 11.14
CA CYS A 74 -9.94 12.56 12.49
C CYS A 74 -11.36 12.84 13.02
N ASN A 75 -11.76 12.17 14.11
CA ASN A 75 -13.10 12.32 14.70
C ASN A 75 -13.34 13.70 15.34
N THR A 76 -12.28 14.46 15.61
CA THR A 76 -12.36 15.81 16.20
C THR A 76 -12.51 16.91 15.14
N CYS A 77 -11.90 16.74 13.97
CA CYS A 77 -11.81 17.81 12.95
C CYS A 77 -12.65 17.53 11.69
N LYS A 78 -13.25 16.33 11.57
CA LYS A 78 -13.89 15.79 10.35
C LYS A 78 -13.02 15.81 9.08
N HIS A 79 -11.72 16.03 9.21
CA HIS A 79 -10.79 16.01 8.09
C HIS A 79 -10.29 14.59 7.82
N GLU A 80 -10.22 14.25 6.53
CA GLU A 80 -9.60 13.03 6.02
C GLU A 80 -8.08 13.27 5.89
N PHE A 81 -7.28 12.63 6.73
CA PHE A 81 -5.83 12.71 6.69
C PHE A 81 -5.25 11.40 6.17
N ALA A 82 -4.19 11.47 5.38
CA ALA A 82 -3.45 10.27 4.97
C ALA A 82 -2.53 9.74 6.09
N ARG A 83 -2.32 10.50 7.18
CA ARG A 83 -1.46 10.16 8.35
C ARG A 83 -1.89 10.92 9.60
N MET A 84 -1.80 10.28 10.75
CA MET A 84 -1.64 10.93 12.05
C MET A 84 -0.13 10.91 12.33
N ASP A 85 0.49 12.09 12.36
CA ASP A 85 1.81 12.29 12.99
C ASP A 85 1.57 12.50 14.49
#